data_AF-W7CQR9-F1
#
_entry.id   AF-W7CQR9-F1
#
_cell.length_a   1.000
_cell.length_b   1.000
_cell.length_c   1.000
_cell.angle_alpha   90.00
_cell.angle_beta   90.00
_cell.angle_gamma   90.00
#
_symmetry.space_group_name_H-M   'P 1'
#
loop_
_entity.id
_entity.type
_entity.pdbx_description
1 polymer ?
#
loop_
_entity_poly.entity_id
_entity_poly.type
_entity_poly.pdbx_seq_one_letter_code
_entity_poly.pdbx_strand_id
1 'polypeptide(L)'
;MTTPNKTTPNCRKSHHPEAVKQNLTTRLNRIEGQIRGIKTMIADDVYCDDVITQLAASQAALNSVAKLLLEGHLKGCVVDRLAAGDDDVLDELVLTIHKLMKK
;
A
#
# COMPACT_ATOMS: atom_id res chain seq x y z
N MET A 1 -16.82 -1.28 41.66
CA MET A 1 -16.30 -0.07 40.98
C MET A 1 -16.19 -0.41 39.51
N THR A 2 -17.09 0.15 38.71
CA THR A 2 -17.30 -0.16 37.30
C THR A 2 -16.13 0.30 36.44
N THR A 3 -15.62 -0.61 35.61
CA THR A 3 -14.66 -0.35 34.53
C THR A 3 -15.21 0.68 33.53
N PRO A 4 -14.47 1.71 33.12
CA PRO A 4 -14.85 2.50 31.97
C PRO A 4 -14.44 1.74 30.69
N ASN A 5 -15.46 1.22 30.05
CA ASN A 5 -15.51 0.81 28.65
C ASN A 5 -14.89 1.90 27.73
N LYS A 6 -13.76 1.61 27.07
CA LYS A 6 -13.26 2.39 25.92
C LYS A 6 -13.72 1.73 24.62
N THR A 7 -15.01 1.79 24.34
CA THR A 7 -15.48 1.79 22.96
C THR A 7 -15.14 3.14 22.34
N THR A 8 -14.09 3.19 21.52
CA THR A 8 -13.99 4.22 20.47
C THR A 8 -14.12 3.52 19.13
N PRO A 9 -15.32 3.49 18.52
CA PRO A 9 -15.45 3.07 17.14
C PRO A 9 -14.94 4.19 16.24
N ASN A 10 -14.16 3.81 15.23
CA ASN A 10 -13.94 4.56 13.98
C ASN A 10 -12.81 5.61 13.93
N CYS A 11 -11.56 5.15 13.84
CA CYS A 11 -10.52 5.87 13.09
C CYS A 11 -9.65 4.87 12.29
N ARG A 12 -10.27 4.18 11.32
CA ARG A 12 -9.53 3.37 10.31
C ARG A 12 -9.43 4.08 8.96
N LYS A 13 -9.74 5.38 8.90
CA LYS A 13 -9.61 6.17 7.67
C LYS A 13 -8.20 6.73 7.58
N SER A 14 -7.52 6.42 6.49
CA SER A 14 -6.25 7.05 6.14
C SER A 14 -6.46 8.54 5.87
N HIS A 15 -5.73 9.40 6.57
CA HIS A 15 -5.67 10.83 6.30
C HIS A 15 -4.43 11.12 5.45
N HIS A 16 -4.62 11.19 4.14
CA HIS A 16 -3.56 11.57 3.20
C HIS A 16 -3.81 13.00 2.70
N PRO A 17 -2.78 13.86 2.66
CA PRO A 17 -2.85 15.12 1.94
C PRO A 17 -3.30 14.89 0.50
N GLU A 18 -4.00 15.85 -0.09
CA GLU A 18 -4.55 15.69 -1.44
C GLU A 18 -3.44 15.42 -2.48
N ALA A 19 -2.28 16.07 -2.33
CA ALA A 19 -1.10 15.81 -3.15
C ALA A 19 -0.63 14.33 -3.08
N VAL A 20 -0.72 13.69 -1.91
CA VAL A 20 -0.34 12.27 -1.75
C VAL A 20 -1.35 11.37 -2.45
N LYS A 21 -2.67 11.66 -2.32
CA LYS A 21 -3.70 10.91 -3.05
C LYS A 21 -3.50 11.01 -4.56
N GLN A 22 -3.29 12.22 -5.08
CA GLN A 22 -3.04 12.44 -6.51
C GLN A 22 -1.79 11.71 -6.99
N ASN A 23 -0.72 11.69 -6.18
CA ASN A 23 0.52 10.96 -6.51
C ASN A 23 0.27 9.45 -6.59
N LEU A 24 -0.42 8.88 -5.59
CA LEU A 24 -0.78 7.46 -5.56
C LEU A 24 -1.65 7.08 -6.76
N THR A 25 -2.72 7.85 -7.03
CA THR A 25 -3.61 7.62 -8.17
C THR A 25 -2.86 7.70 -9.50
N THR A 26 -1.97 8.68 -9.67
CA THR A 26 -1.17 8.82 -10.90
C THR A 26 -0.27 7.60 -11.13
N ARG A 27 0.35 7.06 -10.06
CA ARG A 27 1.16 5.84 -10.16
C ARG A 27 0.32 4.61 -10.49
N LEU A 28 -0.85 4.48 -9.87
CA LEU A 28 -1.79 3.38 -10.15
C LEU A 28 -2.31 3.42 -11.59
N ASN A 29 -2.61 4.61 -12.14
CA ASN A 29 -3.01 4.76 -13.54
C ASN A 29 -1.91 4.30 -14.52
N ARG A 30 -0.63 4.55 -14.18
CA ARG A 30 0.50 4.04 -14.97
C ARG A 30 0.57 2.52 -14.92
N ILE A 31 0.42 1.92 -13.73
CA ILE A 31 0.40 0.48 -13.54
C ILE A 31 -0.75 -0.16 -14.33
N GLU A 32 -1.94 0.45 -14.29
CA GLU A 32 -3.09 0.00 -15.08
C GLU A 32 -2.77 -0.01 -16.60
N GLY A 33 -2.05 1.01 -17.09
CA GLY A 33 -1.51 1.05 -18.44
C GLY A 33 -0.53 -0.09 -18.74
N GLN A 34 0.37 -0.41 -17.81
CA GLN A 34 1.30 -1.55 -17.94
C GLN A 34 0.53 -2.87 -18.03
N ILE A 35 -0.47 -3.09 -17.17
CA ILE A 35 -1.31 -4.31 -17.20
C ILE A 35 -2.05 -4.43 -18.53
N ARG A 36 -2.60 -3.32 -19.05
CA ARG A 36 -3.21 -3.31 -20.39
C ARG A 36 -2.20 -3.71 -21.47
N GLY A 37 -1.00 -3.13 -21.44
CA GLY A 37 0.08 -3.46 -22.39
C GLY A 37 0.47 -4.94 -22.35
N ILE A 38 0.62 -5.52 -21.15
CA ILE A 38 0.91 -6.94 -20.97
C ILE A 38 -0.17 -7.83 -21.59
N LYS A 39 -1.45 -7.48 -21.41
CA LYS A 39 -2.55 -8.23 -22.05
C LYS A 39 -2.46 -8.19 -23.57
N THR A 40 -2.10 -7.05 -24.15
CA THR A 40 -1.87 -6.93 -25.60
C THR A 40 -0.68 -7.77 -26.05
N MET A 41 0.45 -7.73 -25.33
CA MET A 41 1.62 -8.55 -25.65
C MET A 41 1.30 -10.05 -25.69
N ILE A 42 0.45 -10.52 -24.76
CA ILE A 42 0.00 -11.93 -24.76
C ILE A 42 -0.90 -12.22 -25.96
N ALA A 43 -1.81 -11.31 -26.30
CA ALA A 43 -2.71 -11.49 -27.45
C ALA A 43 -1.97 -11.48 -28.80
N ASP A 44 -0.84 -10.78 -28.86
CA ASP A 44 0.02 -10.63 -30.04
C ASP A 44 1.14 -11.70 -30.09
N ASP A 45 1.07 -12.73 -29.24
CA ASP A 45 2.06 -13.81 -29.14
C ASP A 45 3.52 -13.31 -28.97
N VAL A 46 3.72 -12.21 -28.24
CA VAL A 46 5.04 -11.65 -27.93
C VAL A 46 5.87 -12.63 -27.11
N TYR A 47 7.19 -12.64 -27.34
CA TYR A 47 8.12 -13.53 -26.67
C TYR A 47 7.98 -13.51 -25.14
N CYS A 48 7.98 -14.70 -24.54
CA CYS A 48 7.64 -14.89 -23.13
C CYS A 48 8.56 -14.09 -22.19
N ASP A 49 9.86 -13.98 -22.49
CA ASP A 49 10.81 -13.26 -21.65
C ASP A 49 10.51 -11.75 -21.60
N ASP A 50 10.01 -11.18 -22.69
CA ASP A 50 9.60 -9.77 -22.75
C ASP A 50 8.34 -9.53 -21.91
N VAL A 51 7.37 -10.45 -21.98
CA VAL A 51 6.16 -10.41 -21.15
C VAL A 51 6.53 -10.53 -19.67
N ILE A 52 7.42 -11.45 -19.31
CA ILE A 52 7.92 -11.63 -17.94
C ILE A 52 8.64 -10.37 -17.47
N THR A 53 9.42 -9.73 -18.33
CA THR A 53 10.10 -8.46 -18.02
C THR A 53 9.09 -7.35 -17.69
N GLN A 54 8.00 -7.23 -18.47
CA GLN A 54 6.95 -6.23 -18.19
C GLN A 54 6.14 -6.56 -16.93
N LEU A 55 5.89 -7.84 -16.65
CA LEU A 55 5.29 -8.28 -15.39
C LEU A 55 6.16 -7.89 -14.19
N ALA A 56 7.48 -8.13 -14.27
CA ALA A 56 8.43 -7.73 -13.23
C ALA A 56 8.46 -6.22 -13.03
N ALA A 57 8.41 -5.42 -14.11
CA ALA A 57 8.31 -3.97 -14.04
C ALA A 57 7.01 -3.50 -13.35
N SER A 58 5.89 -4.15 -13.64
CA SER A 58 4.59 -3.87 -13.00
C SER A 58 4.61 -4.19 -11.51
N GLN A 59 5.22 -5.33 -11.13
CA GLN A 59 5.39 -5.70 -9.73
C GLN A 59 6.28 -4.70 -8.97
N ALA A 60 7.37 -4.24 -9.59
CA ALA A 60 8.24 -3.23 -9.00
C ALA A 60 7.50 -1.89 -8.79
N ALA A 61 6.66 -1.49 -9.73
CA ALA A 61 5.83 -0.29 -9.62
C ALA A 61 4.78 -0.41 -8.49
N LEU A 62 4.10 -1.57 -8.37
CA LEU A 62 3.19 -1.86 -7.26
C LEU A 62 3.92 -1.79 -5.90
N ASN A 63 5.11 -2.36 -5.81
CA ASN A 63 5.94 -2.30 -4.61
C ASN A 63 6.32 -0.85 -4.25
N SER A 64 6.57 0.01 -5.25
CA SER A 64 6.82 1.44 -5.01
C SER A 64 5.59 2.15 -4.44
N VAL A 65 4.39 1.85 -4.93
CA VAL A 65 3.13 2.42 -4.40
C VAL A 65 2.90 1.96 -2.96
N ALA A 66 3.09 0.66 -2.69
CA ALA A 66 2.92 0.10 -1.36
C ALA A 66 3.86 0.74 -0.32
N LYS A 67 5.13 0.98 -0.69
CA LYS A 67 6.10 1.69 0.17
C LYS A 67 5.66 3.11 0.51
N LEU A 68 5.17 3.86 -0.48
CA LEU A 68 4.69 5.22 -0.27
C LEU A 68 3.47 5.25 0.68
N LEU A 69 2.56 4.28 0.52
CA LEU A 69 1.40 4.13 1.40
C LEU A 69 1.82 3.79 2.83
N LEU A 70 2.78 2.87 3.00
CA LEU A 70 3.34 2.49 4.30
C LEU A 70 4.01 3.69 4.99
N GLU A 71 4.78 4.49 4.26
CA GLU A 71 5.40 5.71 4.79
C GLU A 71 4.35 6.68 5.34
N GLY A 72 3.25 6.89 4.60
CA GLY A 72 2.13 7.71 5.05
C GLY A 72 1.42 7.12 6.28
N HIS A 73 1.29 5.80 6.36
CA HIS A 73 0.72 5.12 7.51
C HIS A 73 1.57 5.31 8.77
N LEU A 74 2.89 5.15 8.64
CA LEU A 74 3.85 5.35 9.73
C LEU A 74 3.82 6.78 10.26
N LYS A 75 3.92 7.77 9.37
CA LYS A 75 4.02 9.19 9.74
C LYS A 75 2.72 9.82 10.25
N GLY A 76 1.58 9.15 10.04
CA GLY A 76 0.27 9.60 10.54
C GLY A 76 -0.24 8.68 11.63
N CYS A 77 -1.01 7.67 11.22
CA CYS A 77 -1.76 6.81 12.13
C CYS A 77 -0.91 6.13 13.21
N VAL A 78 0.30 5.65 12.88
CA VAL A 78 1.15 4.96 13.85
C VAL A 78 1.72 5.93 14.88
N VAL A 79 2.30 7.05 14.45
CA VAL A 79 2.82 8.10 15.35
C VAL A 79 1.72 8.63 16.28
N ASP A 80 0.52 8.89 15.75
CA ASP A 80 -0.59 9.41 16.54
C ASP A 80 -1.05 8.40 17.61
N ARG A 81 -1.11 7.11 17.28
CA ARG A 81 -1.49 6.04 18.22
C ARG A 81 -0.43 5.81 19.30
N LEU A 82 0.85 5.80 18.93
CA LEU A 82 1.94 5.71 19.90
C LEU A 82 1.94 6.91 20.87
N ALA A 83 1.73 8.12 20.37
CA ALA A 83 1.61 9.31 21.22
C ALA A 83 0.42 9.25 22.18
N ALA A 84 -0.64 8.50 21.83
CA ALA A 84 -1.79 8.24 22.68
C ALA A 84 -1.62 7.06 23.66
N GLY A 85 -0.45 6.41 23.67
CA GLY A 85 -0.14 5.26 24.54
C GLY A 85 -0.74 3.94 24.08
N ASP A 86 -1.04 3.82 22.79
CA ASP A 86 -1.57 2.60 22.17
C ASP A 86 -0.42 1.83 21.49
N ASP A 87 0.27 1.00 22.27
CA ASP A 87 1.44 0.22 21.82
C ASP A 87 1.07 -0.95 20.91
N ASP A 88 -0.19 -1.43 20.94
CA ASP A 88 -0.70 -2.53 20.09
C ASP A 88 -0.56 -2.21 18.59
N VAL A 89 -0.44 -0.93 18.23
CA VAL A 89 -0.19 -0.49 16.86
C VAL A 89 1.12 -1.05 16.28
N LEU A 90 2.12 -1.37 17.11
CA LEU A 90 3.38 -1.94 16.67
C LEU A 90 3.21 -3.37 16.15
N ASP A 91 2.38 -4.18 16.81
CA ASP A 91 2.07 -5.53 16.36
C ASP A 91 1.32 -5.51 15.02
N GLU A 92 0.36 -4.58 14.86
CA GLU A 92 -0.33 -4.35 13.59
C GLU A 92 0.64 -3.94 12.47
N LEU A 93 1.62 -3.08 12.78
CA LEU A 93 2.64 -2.65 11.83
C LEU A 93 3.54 -3.80 11.40
N VAL A 94 4.00 -4.65 12.33
CA VAL A 94 4.81 -5.84 12.02
C VAL A 94 4.05 -6.77 11.07
N LEU A 95 2.76 -7.02 11.32
CA LEU A 95 1.92 -7.82 10.42
C LEU A 95 1.80 -7.19 9.02
N THR A 96 1.71 -5.87 8.94
CA THR A 96 1.65 -5.14 7.67
C THR A 96 2.97 -5.25 6.90
N ILE A 97 4.11 -5.09 7.57
CA ILE A 97 5.43 -5.26 6.97
C ILE A 97 5.63 -6.69 6.45
N HIS A 98 5.23 -7.71 7.22
CA HIS A 98 5.28 -9.10 6.77
C HIS A 98 4.49 -9.35 5.48
N LYS A 99 3.33 -8.71 5.31
CA LYS A 99 2.55 -8.80 4.06
C LYS A 99 3.30 -8.20 2.86
N LEU A 100 4.05 -7.12 3.07
CA LEU A 100 4.81 -6.45 2.01
C LEU A 100 6.13 -7.14 1.66
N MET A 101 6.70 -7.90 2.60
CA MET A 101 7.96 -8.61 2.40
C MET A 101 7.79 -10.01 1.81
N LYS A 102 6.56 -10.56 1.79
CA LYS A 102 6.30 -11.83 1.12
C LYS A 102 6.56 -11.68 -0.38
N LYS A 103 7.63 -12.36 -0.84
CA LYS A 103 7.92 -12.59 -2.25
C LYS A 103 7.09 -13.74 -2.78
#